data_AF-A0A8D5FI43-F1
#
_entry.id   AF-A0A8D5FI43-F1
#
_cell.length_a   1.000
_cell.length_b   1.000
_cell.length_c   1.000
_cell.angle_alpha   90.00
_cell.angle_beta   90.00
_cell.angle_gamma   90.00
#
_symmetry.space_group_name_H-M   'P 1'
#
loop_
_entity.id
_entity.type
_entity.pdbx_description
1 polymer ?
#
loop_
_entity_poly.entity_id
_entity_poly.type
_entity_poly.pdbx_seq_one_letter_code
_entity_poly.pdbx_strand_id
1 'polypeptide(L)'
;MAQEREELVEKINNAPGFRINHILEDIDRQVNELQMVAEAMANFTARCQRVSWKVSKITGGIALLLFLFGDVLLKSLISYPESTMITAVRNGTFSLGNLIIPIIFALVVLAIGALSFSKVIYPQMLKRALANGADLVRIDNDYRKNLWKKLETKVRENLEGLSVRDIWSGYGRSLAKIQGFLNVDLKRYYNKIVK
;
A
#
# COMPACT_ATOMS: atom_id res chain seq x y z
N MET A 1 19.17 -23.94 -56.55
CA MET A 1 19.69 -24.94 -55.59
C MET A 1 20.74 -24.40 -54.63
N ALA A 2 21.85 -23.75 -55.03
CA ALA A 2 22.80 -23.17 -54.07
C ALA A 2 22.22 -21.96 -53.30
N GLN A 3 21.51 -21.08 -54.01
CA GLN A 3 20.90 -19.87 -53.48
C GLN A 3 19.74 -20.14 -52.48
N GLU A 4 18.89 -21.13 -52.74
CA GLU A 4 17.85 -21.57 -51.79
C GLU A 4 18.43 -22.21 -50.53
N ARG A 5 19.60 -22.85 -50.63
CA ARG A 5 20.30 -23.47 -49.50
C ARG A 5 20.94 -22.41 -48.61
N GLU A 6 21.44 -21.32 -49.19
CA GLU A 6 21.93 -20.15 -48.46
C GLU A 6 20.79 -19.41 -47.75
N GLU A 7 19.65 -19.19 -48.41
CA GLU A 7 18.48 -18.57 -47.77
C GLU A 7 17.91 -19.43 -46.62
N LEU A 8 17.94 -20.76 -46.74
CA LEU A 8 17.51 -21.67 -45.67
C LEU A 8 18.50 -21.67 -44.50
N VAL A 9 19.81 -21.64 -44.77
CA VAL A 9 20.84 -21.54 -43.72
C VAL A 9 20.76 -20.18 -43.00
N GLU A 10 20.50 -19.10 -43.73
CA GLU A 10 20.30 -17.77 -43.15
C GLU A 10 19.02 -17.70 -42.29
N LYS A 11 17.91 -18.29 -42.74
CA LYS A 11 16.68 -18.43 -41.93
C LYS A 11 16.89 -19.30 -40.69
N ILE A 12 17.65 -20.39 -40.79
CA ILE A 12 17.99 -21.26 -39.65
C ILE A 12 18.92 -20.55 -38.66
N ASN A 13 19.91 -19.79 -39.15
CA ASN A 13 20.82 -19.02 -38.31
C ASN A 13 20.14 -17.81 -37.65
N ASN A 14 19.12 -17.23 -38.29
CA ASN A 14 18.33 -16.13 -37.74
C ASN A 14 17.19 -16.61 -36.83
N ALA A 15 16.76 -17.87 -36.92
CA ALA A 15 15.66 -18.43 -36.11
C ALA A 15 15.87 -18.33 -34.57
N PRO A 16 17.09 -18.52 -34.01
CA PRO A 16 17.36 -18.25 -32.60
C PRO A 16 17.15 -16.78 -32.22
N GLY A 17 17.56 -15.84 -33.08
CA GLY A 17 17.34 -14.39 -32.89
C GLY A 17 15.86 -14.02 -32.89
N PHE A 18 15.07 -14.62 -33.81
CA PHE A 18 13.61 -14.48 -33.82
C PHE A 18 12.95 -15.04 -32.55
N ARG A 19 13.42 -16.20 -32.06
CA ARG A 19 12.93 -16.79 -30.79
C ARG A 19 13.26 -15.89 -29.59
N ILE A 20 14.45 -15.32 -29.54
CA ILE A 20 14.86 -14.42 -28.45
C ILE A 20 14.03 -13.13 -28.48
N ASN A 21 13.79 -12.54 -29.65
CA ASN A 21 12.92 -11.37 -29.78
C ASN A 21 11.48 -11.65 -29.29
N HIS A 22 10.90 -12.79 -29.66
CA HIS A 22 9.56 -13.18 -29.18
C HIS A 22 9.54 -13.35 -27.66
N ILE A 23 10.57 -13.97 -27.07
CA ILE A 23 10.68 -14.10 -25.62
C ILE A 23 10.80 -12.73 -24.94
N LEU A 24 11.58 -11.81 -25.50
CA LEU A 24 11.70 -10.45 -24.97
C LEU A 24 10.38 -9.67 -25.06
N GLU A 25 9.65 -9.81 -26.15
CA GLU A 25 8.34 -9.18 -26.34
C GLU A 25 7.32 -9.73 -25.34
N ASP A 26 7.31 -11.04 -25.12
CA ASP A 26 6.47 -11.67 -24.09
C ASP A 26 6.84 -11.19 -22.68
N ILE A 27 8.14 -11.07 -22.38
CA ILE A 27 8.60 -10.54 -21.09
C ILE A 27 8.17 -9.08 -20.93
N ASP A 28 8.39 -8.23 -21.94
CA ASP A 28 7.98 -6.82 -21.88
C ASP A 28 6.47 -6.69 -21.63
N ARG A 29 5.66 -7.50 -22.33
CA ARG A 29 4.21 -7.57 -22.10
C ARG A 29 3.87 -7.98 -20.67
N GLN A 30 4.44 -9.08 -20.17
CA GLN A 30 4.15 -9.58 -18.82
C GLN A 30 4.57 -8.58 -17.74
N VAL A 31 5.68 -7.89 -17.94
CA VAL A 31 6.20 -6.92 -16.98
C VAL A 31 5.36 -5.64 -17.01
N ASN A 32 4.89 -5.19 -18.17
CA ASN A 32 3.92 -4.08 -18.26
C ASN A 32 2.59 -4.42 -17.56
N GLU A 33 2.11 -5.66 -17.70
CA GLU A 33 0.94 -6.15 -16.96
C GLU A 33 1.17 -6.14 -15.44
N LEU A 34 2.33 -6.65 -15.01
CA LEU A 34 2.75 -6.66 -13.61
C LEU A 34 2.86 -5.23 -13.05
N GLN A 35 3.43 -4.31 -13.82
CA GLN A 35 3.56 -2.90 -13.44
C GLN A 35 2.19 -2.26 -13.20
N MET A 36 1.22 -2.50 -14.08
CA MET A 36 -0.11 -1.92 -13.93
C MET A 36 -0.82 -2.44 -12.67
N VAL A 37 -0.73 -3.74 -12.40
CA VAL A 37 -1.27 -4.32 -11.16
C VAL A 37 -0.54 -3.76 -9.95
N ALA A 38 0.79 -3.73 -9.97
CA ALA A 38 1.61 -3.22 -8.87
C ALA A 38 1.35 -1.74 -8.60
N GLU A 39 1.13 -0.93 -9.64
CA GLU A 39 0.79 0.50 -9.51
C GLU A 39 -0.55 0.67 -8.81
N ALA A 40 -1.59 -0.07 -9.23
CA ALA A 40 -2.90 -0.02 -8.60
C ALA A 40 -2.83 -0.37 -7.11
N MET A 41 -2.11 -1.45 -6.79
CA MET A 41 -1.90 -1.94 -5.43
C MET A 41 -1.09 -0.97 -4.56
N ALA A 42 0.00 -0.42 -5.10
CA ALA A 42 0.83 0.55 -4.40
C ALA A 42 0.07 1.85 -4.14
N ASN A 43 -0.71 2.34 -5.12
CA ASN A 43 -1.50 3.55 -4.95
C ASN A 43 -2.63 3.36 -3.94
N PHE A 44 -3.32 2.21 -3.97
CA PHE A 44 -4.34 1.89 -2.97
C PHE A 44 -3.74 1.83 -1.56
N THR A 45 -2.67 1.05 -1.37
CA THR A 45 -2.01 0.91 -0.06
C THR A 45 -1.44 2.24 0.44
N ALA A 46 -0.83 3.06 -0.43
CA ALA A 46 -0.33 4.39 -0.06
C ALA A 46 -1.45 5.38 0.32
N ARG A 47 -2.62 5.30 -0.34
CA ARG A 47 -3.81 6.08 0.06
C ARG A 47 -4.31 5.63 1.44
N CYS A 48 -4.42 4.32 1.67
CA CYS A 48 -4.82 3.75 2.96
C CYS A 48 -3.84 4.13 4.09
N GLN A 49 -2.53 4.05 3.86
CA GLN A 49 -1.50 4.47 4.81
C GLN A 49 -1.63 5.96 5.16
N ARG A 50 -1.83 6.84 4.16
CA ARG A 50 -2.02 8.28 4.40
C ARG A 50 -3.23 8.56 5.29
N VAL A 51 -4.35 7.88 5.04
CA VAL A 51 -5.55 8.01 5.87
C VAL A 51 -5.33 7.44 7.26
N SER A 52 -4.69 6.27 7.37
CA SER A 52 -4.33 5.66 8.66
C SER A 52 -3.49 6.61 9.51
N TRP A 53 -2.46 7.24 8.93
CA TRP A 53 -1.64 8.24 9.61
C TRP A 53 -2.45 9.45 10.10
N LYS A 54 -3.43 9.92 9.34
CA LYS A 54 -4.32 10.99 9.78
C LYS A 54 -5.15 10.55 10.98
N VAL A 55 -5.75 9.36 10.93
CA VAL A 55 -6.52 8.79 12.04
C VAL A 55 -5.63 8.65 13.28
N SER A 56 -4.45 8.06 13.16
CA SER A 56 -3.50 7.87 14.25
C SER A 56 -3.04 9.18 14.89
N LYS A 57 -2.83 10.24 14.10
CA LYS A 57 -2.49 11.57 14.64
C LYS A 57 -3.64 12.17 15.45
N ILE A 58 -4.86 12.07 14.93
CA ILE A 58 -6.06 12.59 15.61
C ILE A 58 -6.30 11.80 16.91
N THR A 59 -6.33 10.47 16.83
CA THR A 59 -6.58 9.62 17.99
C THR A 59 -5.45 9.69 19.00
N GLY A 60 -4.20 9.80 18.55
CA GLY A 60 -3.05 10.05 19.43
C GLY A 60 -3.13 11.39 20.15
N GLY A 61 -3.56 12.46 19.46
CA GLY A 61 -3.79 13.77 20.08
C GLY A 61 -4.90 13.72 21.13
N ILE A 62 -6.03 13.07 20.82
CA ILE A 62 -7.14 12.89 21.77
C ILE A 62 -6.70 12.00 22.96
N ALA A 63 -5.95 10.93 22.70
CA ALA A 63 -5.44 10.04 23.75
C ALA A 63 -4.51 10.79 24.69
N LEU A 64 -3.63 11.66 24.17
CA LEU A 64 -2.75 12.48 24.99
C LEU A 64 -3.53 13.47 25.85
N LEU A 65 -4.55 14.12 25.29
CA LEU A 65 -5.43 15.03 26.04
C LEU A 65 -6.16 14.29 27.16
N LEU A 66 -6.74 13.13 26.88
CA LEU A 66 -7.44 12.32 27.89
C LEU A 66 -6.50 11.66 28.89
N PHE A 67 -5.26 11.37 28.51
CA PHE A 67 -4.23 10.93 29.44
C PHE A 67 -3.92 12.03 30.46
N LEU A 68 -3.73 13.28 30.01
CA LEU A 68 -3.37 14.37 30.90
C LEU A 68 -4.54 14.88 31.74
N PHE A 69 -5.74 14.95 31.16
CA PHE A 69 -6.89 15.63 31.77
C PHE A 69 -8.12 14.74 32.00
N GLY A 70 -8.12 13.50 31.51
CA GLY A 70 -9.32 12.64 31.58
C GLY A 70 -9.69 12.27 33.01
N ASP A 71 -8.71 12.11 33.89
CA ASP A 71 -8.95 11.87 35.31
C ASP A 71 -9.47 13.10 36.06
N VAL A 72 -9.08 14.32 35.65
CA VAL A 72 -9.66 15.59 36.14
C VAL A 72 -11.13 15.69 35.74
N LEU A 73 -11.46 15.34 34.49
CA LEU A 73 -12.85 15.30 34.02
C LEU A 73 -13.67 14.27 34.80
N LEU A 74 -13.14 13.07 35.01
CA LEU A 74 -13.79 12.04 35.83
C LEU A 74 -14.02 12.52 37.27
N LYS A 75 -13.01 13.13 37.89
CA LYS A 75 -13.15 13.67 39.25
C LYS A 75 -14.23 14.73 39.33
N SER A 76 -14.35 15.58 38.31
CA SER A 76 -15.41 16.58 38.23
C SER A 76 -16.81 15.99 38.02
N LEU A 77 -16.93 14.86 37.33
CA LEU A 77 -18.22 14.26 36.96
C LEU A 77 -18.75 13.29 38.02
N ILE A 78 -17.88 12.45 38.58
CA ILE A 78 -18.26 11.35 39.48
C ILE A 78 -17.45 11.33 40.78
N SER A 79 -16.71 12.41 41.09
CA SER A 79 -15.88 12.52 42.31
C SER A 79 -14.81 11.44 42.47
N TYR A 80 -14.43 10.77 41.38
CA TYR A 80 -13.42 9.72 41.33
C TYR A 80 -12.44 10.00 40.19
N PRO A 81 -11.12 9.81 40.33
CA PRO A 81 -10.39 9.33 41.51
C PRO A 81 -10.24 10.40 42.61
N GLU A 82 -9.98 9.99 43.85
CA GLU A 82 -9.77 10.90 44.99
C GLU A 82 -8.61 11.88 44.75
N SER A 83 -7.53 11.41 44.14
CA SER A 83 -6.39 12.22 43.69
C SER A 83 -6.07 11.95 42.23
N THR A 84 -6.28 12.98 41.39
CA THR A 84 -5.88 12.99 39.98
C THR A 84 -4.36 12.96 39.85
N MET A 85 -3.83 12.42 38.76
CA MET A 85 -2.42 12.46 38.37
C MET A 85 -1.82 13.86 38.50
N ILE A 86 -2.46 14.90 37.92
CA ILE A 86 -1.93 16.27 37.98
C ILE A 86 -1.81 16.77 39.43
N THR A 87 -2.85 16.55 40.24
CA THR A 87 -2.84 16.91 41.68
C THR A 87 -1.78 16.13 42.45
N ALA A 88 -1.63 14.84 42.18
CA ALA A 88 -0.64 13.99 42.85
C ALA A 88 0.80 14.40 42.50
N VAL A 89 1.07 14.76 41.25
CA VAL A 89 2.37 15.32 40.82
C VAL A 89 2.63 16.65 41.51
N ARG A 90 1.64 17.56 41.53
CA ARG A 90 1.77 18.88 42.17
C ARG A 90 2.05 18.79 43.67
N ASN A 91 1.45 17.82 44.34
CA ASN A 91 1.56 17.66 45.79
C ASN A 91 2.73 16.76 46.21
N GLY A 92 3.52 16.23 45.27
CA GLY A 92 4.63 15.31 45.56
C GLY A 92 4.21 13.92 46.04
N THR A 93 2.92 13.57 45.96
CA THR A 93 2.36 12.29 46.39
C THR A 93 2.11 11.35 45.21
N PHE A 94 2.94 11.42 44.17
CA PHE A 94 2.76 10.65 42.95
C PHE A 94 3.00 9.15 43.20
N SER A 95 2.06 8.32 42.76
CA SER A 95 2.17 6.85 42.78
C SER A 95 1.76 6.27 41.43
N LEU A 96 2.18 5.02 41.15
CA LEU A 96 1.77 4.29 39.95
C LEU A 96 0.24 4.14 39.84
N GLY A 97 -0.48 4.15 40.97
CA GLY A 97 -1.94 4.09 40.99
C GLY A 97 -2.59 5.29 40.27
N ASN A 98 -1.94 6.46 40.30
CA ASN A 98 -2.44 7.66 39.65
C ASN A 98 -2.35 7.61 38.12
N LEU A 99 -1.59 6.66 37.54
CA LEU A 99 -1.49 6.48 36.09
C LEU A 99 -2.54 5.53 35.51
N ILE A 100 -3.19 4.71 36.35
CA ILE A 100 -4.09 3.64 35.87
C ILE A 100 -5.20 4.23 35.00
N ILE A 101 -5.90 5.26 35.49
CA ILE A 101 -7.01 5.90 34.79
C ILE A 101 -6.56 6.61 33.51
N PRO A 102 -5.53 7.49 33.53
CA PRO A 102 -4.92 8.05 32.33
C PRO A 102 -4.57 7.02 31.25
N ILE A 103 -3.92 5.92 31.65
CA ILE A 103 -3.50 4.85 30.73
C ILE A 103 -4.73 4.17 30.11
N ILE A 104 -5.73 3.82 30.93
CA ILE A 104 -6.96 3.20 30.43
C ILE A 104 -7.63 4.09 29.40
N PHE A 105 -7.77 5.40 29.67
CA PHE A 105 -8.36 6.32 28.70
C PHE A 105 -7.56 6.40 27.40
N ALA A 106 -6.24 6.53 27.49
CA ALA A 106 -5.38 6.56 26.31
C ALA A 106 -5.54 5.29 25.48
N LEU A 107 -5.51 4.11 26.12
CA LEU A 107 -5.67 2.82 25.45
C LEU A 107 -7.04 2.66 24.80
N VAL A 108 -8.11 3.06 25.47
CA VAL A 108 -9.47 3.00 24.91
C VAL A 108 -9.59 3.86 23.66
N VAL A 109 -9.08 5.09 23.68
CA VAL A 109 -9.11 5.99 22.53
C VAL A 109 -8.30 5.45 21.36
N LEU A 110 -7.10 4.92 21.62
CA LEU A 110 -6.26 4.30 20.61
C LEU A 110 -6.93 3.05 20.01
N ALA A 111 -7.57 2.23 20.84
CA ALA A 111 -8.33 1.06 20.40
C ALA A 111 -9.52 1.46 19.51
N ILE A 112 -10.30 2.47 19.93
CA ILE A 112 -11.40 3.02 19.11
C ILE A 112 -10.86 3.53 17.77
N GLY A 113 -9.74 4.23 17.76
CA GLY A 113 -9.09 4.71 16.55
C GLY A 113 -8.69 3.57 15.59
N ALA A 114 -8.02 2.55 16.12
CA ALA A 114 -7.59 1.38 15.36
C ALA A 114 -8.79 0.59 14.81
N LEU A 115 -9.82 0.37 15.62
CA LEU A 115 -11.05 -0.32 15.22
C LEU A 115 -11.83 0.48 14.18
N SER A 116 -11.95 1.79 14.35
CA SER A 116 -12.62 2.68 13.39
C SER A 116 -11.94 2.62 12.03
N PHE A 117 -10.60 2.64 12.00
CA PHE A 117 -9.87 2.46 10.75
C PHE A 117 -10.11 1.08 10.13
N SER A 118 -9.95 0.02 10.91
CA SER A 118 -10.03 -1.37 10.43
C SER A 118 -11.44 -1.79 9.98
N LYS A 119 -12.49 -1.38 10.70
CA LYS A 119 -13.86 -1.86 10.51
C LYS A 119 -14.74 -0.92 9.71
N VAL A 120 -14.41 0.37 9.63
CA VAL A 120 -15.26 1.37 8.97
C VAL A 120 -14.53 2.00 7.79
N ILE A 121 -13.38 2.64 8.05
CA ILE A 121 -12.70 3.45 7.04
C ILE A 121 -12.10 2.56 5.94
N TYR A 122 -11.37 1.49 6.31
CA TYR A 122 -10.75 0.61 5.33
C TYR A 122 -11.77 -0.06 4.40
N PRO A 123 -12.87 -0.69 4.89
CA PRO A 123 -13.89 -1.25 4.00
C PRO A 123 -14.54 -0.22 3.08
N GLN A 124 -14.74 1.02 3.54
CA GLN A 124 -15.23 2.10 2.69
C GLN A 124 -14.23 2.48 1.59
N MET A 125 -12.94 2.56 1.92
CA MET A 125 -11.88 2.82 0.94
C MET A 125 -11.78 1.69 -0.08
N LEU A 126 -11.86 0.44 0.37
CA LEU A 126 -11.86 -0.73 -0.50
C LEU A 126 -13.07 -0.70 -1.45
N LYS A 127 -14.28 -0.47 -0.93
CA LYS A 127 -15.49 -0.35 -1.76
C LYS A 127 -15.35 0.74 -2.83
N ARG A 128 -14.80 1.91 -2.47
CA ARG A 128 -14.54 3.01 -3.43
C ARG A 128 -13.50 2.62 -4.48
N ALA A 129 -12.44 1.92 -4.06
CA ALA A 129 -11.40 1.43 -4.96
C ALA A 129 -11.93 0.36 -5.93
N LEU A 130 -12.81 -0.53 -5.48
CA LEU A 130 -13.47 -1.53 -6.32
C LEU A 130 -14.45 -0.90 -7.31
N ALA A 131 -15.14 0.18 -6.91
CA ALA A 131 -16.06 0.90 -7.79
C ALA A 131 -15.32 1.72 -8.86
N ASN A 132 -14.20 2.34 -8.50
CA ASN A 132 -13.42 3.23 -9.37
C ASN A 132 -11.94 2.79 -9.44
N GLY A 133 -11.69 1.56 -9.87
CA GLY A 133 -10.33 1.00 -9.93
C GLY A 133 -9.38 1.78 -10.84
N ALA A 134 -9.90 2.40 -11.91
CA ALA A 134 -9.12 3.18 -12.86
C ALA A 134 -8.41 4.39 -12.21
N ASP A 135 -8.95 4.94 -11.12
CA ASP A 135 -8.31 6.06 -10.39
C ASP A 135 -7.04 5.62 -9.62
N LEU A 136 -6.79 4.32 -9.52
CA LEU A 136 -5.58 3.78 -8.89
C LEU A 136 -4.38 3.74 -9.84
N VAL A 137 -4.57 3.98 -11.14
CA VAL A 137 -3.52 3.86 -12.16
C VAL A 137 -3.50 5.10 -13.04
N ARG A 138 -2.30 5.53 -13.45
CA ARG A 138 -2.17 6.60 -14.46
C ARG A 138 -2.47 6.05 -15.85
N ILE A 139 -3.64 6.38 -16.40
CA ILE A 139 -4.02 6.08 -17.78
C ILE A 139 -3.74 7.33 -18.61
N ASP A 140 -2.56 7.37 -19.23
CA ASP A 140 -2.05 8.51 -20.00
C ASP A 140 -2.22 8.34 -21.52
N ASN A 141 -2.41 7.11 -22.00
CA ASN A 141 -2.54 6.79 -23.42
C ASN A 141 -3.50 5.61 -23.69
N ASP A 142 -3.84 5.39 -24.96
CA ASP A 142 -4.76 4.34 -25.39
C ASP A 142 -4.22 2.92 -25.14
N TYR A 143 -2.90 2.73 -25.18
CA TYR A 143 -2.28 1.45 -24.84
C TYR A 143 -2.54 1.08 -23.37
N ARG A 144 -2.30 2.01 -22.43
CA ARG A 144 -2.57 1.81 -21.01
C ARG A 144 -4.05 1.63 -20.73
N LYS A 145 -4.93 2.29 -21.49
CA LYS A 145 -6.38 2.12 -21.38
C LYS A 145 -6.82 0.70 -21.77
N ASN A 146 -6.27 0.15 -22.85
CA ASN A 146 -6.55 -1.22 -23.27
C ASN A 146 -5.94 -2.25 -22.30
N LEU A 147 -4.72 -1.99 -21.82
CA LEU A 147 -4.07 -2.81 -20.82
C LEU A 147 -4.87 -2.84 -19.51
N TRP A 148 -5.40 -1.68 -19.08
CA TRP A 148 -6.25 -1.58 -17.90
C TRP A 148 -7.52 -2.43 -18.06
N LYS A 149 -8.23 -2.31 -19.18
CA LYS A 149 -9.43 -3.13 -19.44
C LYS A 149 -9.15 -4.64 -19.35
N LYS A 150 -7.97 -5.08 -19.80
CA LYS A 150 -7.56 -6.48 -19.69
C LYS A 150 -7.30 -6.90 -18.24
N LEU A 151 -6.73 -6.00 -17.44
CA LEU A 151 -6.24 -6.30 -16.09
C LEU A 151 -7.20 -5.91 -14.98
N GLU A 152 -8.28 -5.19 -15.29
CA GLU A 152 -9.25 -4.68 -14.33
C GLU A 152 -9.77 -5.78 -13.40
N THR A 153 -10.19 -6.92 -13.95
CA THR A 153 -10.64 -8.08 -13.17
C THR A 153 -9.57 -8.58 -12.22
N LYS A 154 -8.32 -8.71 -12.70
CA LYS A 154 -7.19 -9.19 -11.90
C LYS A 154 -6.80 -8.20 -10.80
N VAL A 155 -6.84 -6.90 -11.07
CA VAL A 155 -6.63 -5.86 -10.05
C VAL A 155 -7.73 -5.92 -9.00
N ARG A 156 -8.98 -6.10 -9.43
CA ARG A 156 -10.13 -6.22 -8.54
C ARG A 156 -10.02 -7.44 -7.62
N GLU A 157 -9.70 -8.61 -8.15
CA GLU A 157 -9.45 -9.83 -7.36
C GLU A 157 -8.33 -9.62 -6.33
N ASN A 158 -7.23 -8.97 -6.73
CA ASN A 158 -6.13 -8.67 -5.81
C ASN A 158 -6.54 -7.67 -4.72
N LEU A 159 -7.36 -6.66 -5.05
CA LEU A 159 -7.91 -5.72 -4.07
C LEU A 159 -8.87 -6.40 -3.09
N GLU A 160 -9.74 -7.30 -3.58
CA GLU A 160 -10.65 -8.08 -2.74
C GLU A 160 -9.89 -9.02 -1.78
N GLY A 161 -8.73 -9.54 -2.22
CA GLY A 161 -7.84 -10.36 -1.38
C GLY A 161 -7.03 -9.58 -0.34
N LEU A 162 -7.00 -8.25 -0.37
CA LEU A 162 -6.25 -7.45 0.59
C LEU A 162 -6.92 -7.36 1.96
N SER A 163 -6.16 -7.67 3.00
CA SER A 163 -6.53 -7.37 4.37
C SER A 163 -5.97 -6.02 4.84
N VAL A 164 -6.51 -5.50 5.94
CA VAL A 164 -6.01 -4.29 6.61
C VAL A 164 -4.52 -4.41 6.98
N ARG A 165 -4.05 -5.64 7.28
CA ARG A 165 -2.66 -5.89 7.67
C ARG A 165 -1.70 -5.69 6.50
N ASP A 166 -2.17 -5.97 5.29
CA ASP A 166 -1.37 -5.90 4.06
C ASP A 166 -1.08 -4.46 3.63
N ILE A 167 -1.80 -3.48 4.19
CA ILE A 167 -1.49 -2.05 4.01
C ILE A 167 -0.06 -1.74 4.46
N TRP A 168 0.47 -2.49 5.44
CA TRP A 168 1.79 -2.25 6.03
C TRP A 168 2.90 -3.16 5.47
N SER A 169 2.57 -4.13 4.60
CA SER A 169 3.53 -5.11 4.07
C SER A 169 4.50 -4.52 3.03
N GLY A 170 4.32 -3.26 2.62
CA GLY A 170 5.33 -2.51 1.88
C GLY A 170 5.32 -2.70 0.36
N TYR A 171 4.15 -2.89 -0.27
CA TYR A 171 3.97 -2.98 -1.73
C TYR A 171 4.66 -1.86 -2.55
N GLY A 172 4.95 -0.70 -1.96
CA GLY A 172 5.77 0.33 -2.63
C GLY A 172 7.20 -0.13 -2.97
N ARG A 173 7.79 -1.02 -2.15
CA ARG A 173 9.14 -1.58 -2.41
C ARG A 173 9.14 -2.55 -3.59
N SER A 174 8.06 -3.30 -3.82
CA SER A 174 7.96 -4.18 -4.99
C SER A 174 7.74 -3.38 -6.27
N LEU A 175 6.95 -2.30 -6.25
CA LEU A 175 6.78 -1.42 -7.41
C LEU A 175 8.12 -0.80 -7.87
N ALA A 176 8.94 -0.30 -6.94
CA ALA A 176 10.24 0.28 -7.26
C ALA A 176 11.20 -0.74 -7.91
N LYS A 177 11.16 -2.00 -7.46
CA LYS A 177 11.93 -3.09 -8.08
C LYS A 177 11.45 -3.41 -9.50
N ILE A 178 10.13 -3.45 -9.71
CA ILE A 178 9.52 -3.70 -11.03
C ILE A 178 9.89 -2.58 -12.01
N GLN A 179 9.81 -1.33 -11.58
CA GLN A 179 10.23 -0.18 -12.39
C GLN A 179 11.73 -0.19 -12.69
N GLY A 180 12.56 -0.58 -11.72
CA GLY A 180 14.00 -0.74 -11.93
C GLY A 180 14.31 -1.80 -12.99
N PHE A 181 13.64 -2.96 -12.90
CA PHE A 181 13.79 -4.03 -13.88
C PHE A 181 13.39 -3.59 -15.30
N LEU A 182 12.23 -2.94 -15.46
CA LEU A 182 11.76 -2.41 -16.75
C LEU A 182 12.74 -1.40 -17.36
N ASN A 183 13.13 -0.41 -16.57
CA ASN A 183 13.85 0.75 -17.09
C ASN A 183 15.35 0.48 -17.28
N VAL A 184 15.93 -0.42 -16.49
CA VAL A 184 17.38 -0.65 -16.44
C VAL A 184 17.75 -2.01 -17.01
N ASP A 185 17.15 -3.08 -16.48
CA ASP A 185 17.59 -4.44 -16.79
C ASP A 185 17.11 -4.90 -18.16
N LEU A 186 15.82 -4.69 -18.48
CA LEU A 186 15.25 -5.08 -19.77
C LEU A 186 15.91 -4.33 -20.93
N LYS A 187 16.15 -3.04 -20.76
CA LYS A 187 16.88 -2.20 -21.72
C LYS A 187 18.33 -2.65 -21.91
N ARG A 188 18.99 -3.11 -20.84
CA ARG A 188 20.35 -3.68 -20.90
C ARG A 188 20.37 -5.02 -21.62
N TYR A 189 19.34 -5.86 -21.49
CA TYR A 189 19.22 -7.11 -22.24
C TYR A 189 19.00 -6.87 -23.73
N TYR A 190 18.11 -5.94 -24.10
CA TYR A 190 17.93 -5.52 -25.50
C TYR A 190 19.24 -5.07 -26.13
N ASN A 191 20.02 -4.22 -25.44
CA ASN A 191 21.30 -3.72 -25.94
C ASN A 191 22.39 -4.80 -26.11
N LYS A 192 22.27 -5.95 -25.42
CA LYS A 192 23.21 -7.07 -25.53
C LYS A 192 22.86 -8.05 -26.65
N ILE A 193 21.60 -8.09 -27.08
CA ILE A 193 21.08 -9.05 -28.06
C ILE A 193 21.05 -8.43 -29.47
N VAL A 194 20.92 -7.10 -29.57
CA VAL A 194 20.98 -6.36 -30.85
C VAL A 194 22.43 -6.13 -31.33
N LYS A 195 23.43 -6.52 -30.54
CA LYS A 195 24.85 -6.58 -30.94
C LYS A 195 25.24 -8.01 -31.27
#